data_AF-A0A0G4AZ36-F1
#
_entry.id   AF-A0A0G4AZ36-F1
#
_cell.length_a   1.000
_cell.length_b   1.000
_cell.length_c   1.000
_cell.angle_alpha   90.00
_cell.angle_beta   90.00
_cell.angle_gamma   90.00
#
_symmetry.space_group_name_H-M   'P 1'
#
loop_
_entity.id
_entity.type
_entity.pdbx_description
1 polymer ?
#
loop_
_entity_poly.entity_id
_entity_poly.type
_entity_poly.pdbx_seq_one_letter_code
_entity_poly.pdbx_strand_id
1 'polypeptide(L)'
;MTRLQLKKTRSQTQQKNQNNPSIQSSSVEQLTFIEHIYELRARLFWIVSALIITSAIGFQYKDILVDFIVAPLHGEKLIYLTPGGGFSFIFTVCLYFGALVTIPVIVYHIYRFLQPVLGQTSKKFIISLVLLSTTLAAAGAIFGYMVAIPAAISFLTTFAGDAVTPSLTAESYLGFVVAYLLGLAALFQLPLLLFIFDHVRPFPPGALLSSQRFVIVGAVIAAALITPTPDVINQMIVAGPIIAIYQLGALAVYVRRRGERRQNRNQSPVTPAQAELQEVPIPIPASVLSTTSSVVAKPQTSKKVQAHRAVDGFSATRVRSAPSTVRLPQRSQPVVAERPAVSVSAAGLRRSTPPVRSIDGFLVS
;
A
#
# COMPACT_ATOMS: atom_id res chain seq x y z
N MET A 1 -47.84 -13.00 -60.82
CA MET A 1 -46.87 -11.97 -60.35
C MET A 1 -46.72 -11.87 -58.83
N THR A 2 -47.42 -12.67 -58.01
CA THR A 2 -47.53 -12.46 -56.55
C THR A 2 -46.42 -13.10 -55.69
N ARG A 3 -45.69 -14.12 -56.20
CA ARG A 3 -44.64 -14.83 -55.42
C ARG A 3 -43.28 -14.13 -55.39
N LEU A 4 -43.00 -13.22 -56.33
CA LEU A 4 -41.73 -12.49 -56.38
C LEU A 4 -41.68 -11.28 -55.43
N GLN A 5 -42.84 -10.72 -55.09
CA GLN A 5 -42.93 -9.59 -54.15
C GLN A 5 -42.77 -10.04 -52.68
N LEU A 6 -43.30 -11.22 -52.32
CA LEU A 6 -43.19 -11.78 -50.96
C LEU A 6 -41.75 -12.17 -50.56
N LYS A 7 -40.90 -12.55 -51.53
CA LYS A 7 -39.50 -12.87 -51.25
C LYS A 7 -38.68 -11.60 -51.00
N LYS A 8 -39.02 -10.49 -51.65
CA LYS A 8 -38.32 -9.21 -51.50
C LYS A 8 -38.61 -8.56 -50.15
N THR A 9 -39.84 -8.63 -49.65
CA THR A 9 -40.20 -8.12 -48.32
C THR A 9 -39.60 -8.95 -47.18
N ARG A 10 -39.55 -10.29 -47.28
CA ARG A 10 -38.86 -11.12 -46.26
C ARG A 10 -37.36 -10.84 -46.18
N SER A 11 -36.73 -10.57 -47.31
CA SER A 11 -35.30 -10.23 -47.38
C SER A 11 -35.03 -8.87 -46.73
N GLN A 12 -35.89 -7.87 -46.96
CA GLN A 12 -35.76 -6.54 -46.37
C GLN A 12 -36.07 -6.51 -44.86
N THR A 13 -37.02 -7.32 -44.38
CA THR A 13 -37.30 -7.43 -42.94
C THR A 13 -36.20 -8.19 -42.19
N GLN A 14 -35.54 -9.18 -42.80
CA GLN A 14 -34.38 -9.84 -42.20
C GLN A 14 -33.13 -8.95 -42.17
N GLN A 15 -32.91 -8.12 -43.19
CA GLN A 15 -31.77 -7.21 -43.24
C GLN A 15 -31.94 -6.01 -42.29
N LYS A 16 -33.18 -5.55 -42.05
CA LYS A 16 -33.46 -4.45 -41.10
C LYS A 16 -33.24 -4.84 -39.64
N ASN A 17 -33.30 -6.13 -39.30
CA ASN A 17 -33.09 -6.61 -37.93
C ASN A 17 -31.61 -6.87 -37.59
N GLN A 18 -30.72 -6.92 -38.59
CA GLN A 18 -29.27 -7.07 -38.39
C GLN A 18 -28.56 -5.73 -38.15
N ASN A 19 -29.19 -4.60 -38.47
CA ASN A 19 -28.62 -3.26 -38.36
C ASN A 19 -29.09 -2.50 -37.11
N ASN A 20 -29.45 -3.20 -36.02
CA ASN A 20 -29.71 -2.53 -34.75
C ASN A 20 -28.39 -2.36 -33.97
N PRO A 21 -27.76 -1.17 -33.96
CA PRO A 21 -26.46 -0.94 -33.33
C PRO A 21 -26.43 -1.26 -31.83
N SER A 22 -27.59 -1.27 -31.17
CA SER A 22 -27.70 -1.62 -29.75
C SER A 22 -27.52 -3.12 -29.46
N ILE A 23 -27.77 -4.02 -30.42
CA ILE A 23 -27.60 -5.48 -30.24
C ILE A 23 -26.18 -5.94 -30.62
N GLN A 24 -25.53 -5.24 -31.55
CA GLN A 24 -24.14 -5.50 -31.94
C GLN A 24 -23.14 -5.00 -30.88
N SER A 25 -23.37 -3.84 -30.27
CA SER A 25 -22.53 -3.34 -29.18
C SER A 25 -22.55 -4.26 -27.96
N SER A 26 -23.72 -4.74 -27.54
CA SER A 26 -23.83 -5.67 -26.42
C SER A 26 -23.16 -7.03 -26.67
N SER A 27 -23.16 -7.52 -27.91
CA SER A 27 -22.52 -8.81 -28.24
C SER A 27 -21.00 -8.70 -28.34
N VAL A 28 -20.47 -7.61 -28.89
CA VAL A 28 -19.02 -7.35 -28.90
C VAL A 28 -18.47 -7.16 -27.48
N GLU A 29 -19.17 -6.40 -26.64
CA GLU A 29 -18.76 -6.16 -25.25
C GLU A 29 -18.79 -7.47 -24.43
N GLN A 30 -19.82 -8.32 -24.61
CA GLN A 30 -19.90 -9.64 -23.98
C GLN A 30 -18.74 -10.57 -24.38
N LEU A 31 -18.37 -10.58 -25.67
CA LEU A 31 -17.23 -11.37 -26.15
C LEU A 31 -15.91 -10.88 -25.52
N THR A 32 -15.74 -9.57 -25.34
CA THR A 32 -14.54 -9.02 -24.68
C THR A 32 -14.46 -9.31 -23.17
N PHE A 33 -15.60 -9.28 -22.45
CA PHE A 33 -15.61 -9.61 -21.02
C PHE A 33 -15.30 -11.09 -20.77
N ILE A 34 -15.90 -11.98 -21.56
CA ILE A 34 -15.66 -13.42 -21.46
C ILE A 34 -14.20 -13.76 -21.78
N GLU A 35 -13.61 -13.13 -22.79
CA GLU A 35 -12.19 -13.26 -23.12
C GLU A 35 -11.29 -12.85 -21.94
N HIS A 36 -11.64 -11.73 -21.27
CA HIS A 36 -10.88 -11.24 -20.12
C HIS A 36 -10.93 -12.22 -18.93
N ILE A 37 -12.07 -12.88 -18.69
CA ILE A 37 -12.20 -13.92 -17.66
C ILE A 37 -11.34 -15.15 -18.00
N TYR A 38 -11.27 -15.55 -19.28
CA TYR A 38 -10.41 -16.64 -19.71
C TYR A 38 -8.93 -16.32 -19.51
N GLU A 39 -8.52 -15.08 -19.78
CA GLU A 39 -7.17 -14.64 -19.48
C GLU A 39 -6.88 -14.71 -17.98
N LEU A 40 -7.77 -14.19 -17.12
CA LEU A 40 -7.59 -14.23 -15.67
C LEU A 40 -7.36 -15.67 -15.16
N ARG A 41 -8.19 -16.61 -15.60
CA ARG A 41 -8.06 -18.03 -15.22
C ARG A 41 -6.72 -18.62 -15.68
N ALA A 42 -6.32 -18.36 -16.92
CA ALA A 42 -5.04 -18.83 -17.44
C ALA A 42 -3.86 -18.27 -16.64
N ARG A 43 -3.89 -16.96 -16.32
CA ARG A 43 -2.87 -16.29 -15.50
C ARG A 43 -2.83 -16.87 -14.08
N LEU A 44 -3.99 -17.09 -13.47
CA LEU A 44 -4.09 -17.71 -12.14
C LEU A 44 -3.50 -19.12 -12.13
N PHE A 45 -3.74 -19.91 -13.17
CA PHE A 45 -3.14 -21.24 -13.30
C PHE A 45 -1.60 -21.19 -13.33
N TRP A 46 -1.02 -20.24 -14.07
CA TRP A 46 0.44 -20.04 -14.09
C TRP A 46 0.99 -19.61 -12.72
N ILE A 47 0.30 -18.70 -12.02
CA ILE A 47 0.69 -18.27 -10.66
C ILE A 47 0.67 -19.46 -9.69
N VAL A 48 -0.41 -20.24 -9.69
CA VAL A 48 -0.55 -21.41 -8.81
C VAL A 48 0.51 -22.46 -9.14
N SER A 49 0.78 -22.70 -10.42
CA SER A 49 1.85 -23.61 -10.85
C SER A 49 3.22 -23.15 -10.37
N ALA A 50 3.53 -21.85 -10.50
CA ALA A 50 4.77 -21.27 -9.99
C ALA A 50 4.89 -21.40 -8.47
N LEU A 51 3.80 -21.19 -7.73
CA LEU A 51 3.75 -21.38 -6.29
C LEU A 51 4.04 -22.83 -5.89
N ILE A 52 3.45 -23.81 -6.59
CA ILE A 52 3.70 -25.24 -6.33
C ILE A 52 5.17 -25.58 -6.60
N ILE A 53 5.72 -25.13 -7.73
CA ILE A 53 7.11 -25.41 -8.11
C ILE A 53 8.08 -24.79 -7.10
N THR A 54 7.89 -23.52 -6.73
CA THR A 54 8.76 -22.83 -5.76
C THR A 54 8.65 -23.41 -4.36
N SER A 55 7.45 -23.84 -3.94
CA SER A 55 7.24 -24.54 -2.67
C SER A 55 7.94 -25.92 -2.66
N ALA A 56 7.87 -26.66 -3.78
CA ALA A 56 8.57 -27.93 -3.93
C ALA A 56 10.09 -27.77 -3.90
N ILE A 57 10.62 -26.69 -4.49
CA ILE A 57 12.04 -26.32 -4.36
C ILE A 57 12.36 -26.00 -2.89
N GLY A 58 11.51 -25.23 -2.21
CA GLY A 58 11.65 -24.92 -0.78
C GLY A 58 11.71 -26.16 0.11
N PHE A 59 10.94 -27.20 -0.22
CA PHE A 59 10.94 -28.47 0.52
C PHE A 59 12.31 -29.15 0.55
N GLN A 60 13.12 -29.00 -0.50
CA GLN A 60 14.49 -29.54 -0.53
C GLN A 60 15.43 -28.81 0.45
N TYR A 61 15.11 -27.57 0.80
CA TYR A 61 15.88 -26.73 1.73
C TYR A 61 15.15 -26.52 3.06
N LYS A 62 14.22 -27.41 3.42
CA LYS A 62 13.36 -27.28 4.61
C LYS A 62 14.15 -27.03 5.90
N ASP A 63 15.28 -27.69 6.08
CA ASP A 63 16.07 -27.60 7.32
C ASP A 63 16.65 -26.18 7.47
N ILE A 64 17.19 -25.62 6.38
CA ILE A 64 17.68 -24.23 6.32
C ILE A 64 16.54 -23.23 6.56
N LEU A 65 15.36 -23.47 5.98
CA LEU A 65 14.19 -22.60 6.14
C LEU A 65 13.67 -22.60 7.57
N VAL A 66 13.63 -23.77 8.22
CA VAL A 66 13.21 -23.90 9.62
C VAL A 66 14.19 -23.20 10.54
N ASP A 67 15.50 -23.42 10.35
CA ASP A 67 16.53 -22.74 11.13
C ASP A 67 16.43 -21.22 11.01
N PHE A 68 16.19 -20.72 9.79
CA PHE A 68 15.98 -19.30 9.54
C PHE A 68 14.76 -18.76 10.30
N ILE A 69 13.65 -19.49 10.30
CA ILE A 69 12.41 -19.07 11.00
C ILE A 69 12.58 -19.10 12.51
N VAL A 70 13.32 -20.07 13.05
CA VAL A 70 13.49 -20.23 14.50
C VAL A 70 14.58 -19.33 15.08
N ALA A 71 15.56 -18.90 14.28
CA ALA A 71 16.70 -18.10 14.76
C ALA A 71 16.33 -16.85 15.62
N PRO A 72 15.26 -16.08 15.34
CA PRO A 72 14.86 -14.93 16.17
C PRO A 72 14.42 -15.27 17.61
N LEU A 73 14.16 -16.54 17.92
CA LEU A 73 13.72 -17.01 19.25
C LEU A 73 14.86 -17.17 20.26
N HIS A 74 16.12 -16.92 19.88
CA HIS A 74 17.30 -16.99 20.78
C HIS A 74 17.40 -18.29 21.60
N GLY A 75 16.93 -19.42 21.06
CA GLY A 75 17.01 -20.73 21.71
C GLY A 75 15.75 -21.20 22.45
N GLU A 76 14.66 -20.40 22.45
CA GLU A 76 13.36 -20.91 22.89
C GLU A 76 12.84 -22.00 21.94
N LYS A 77 12.36 -23.10 22.52
CA LYS A 77 11.85 -24.25 21.76
C LYS A 77 10.36 -24.07 21.47
N LEU A 78 10.00 -24.30 20.21
CA LEU A 78 8.60 -24.35 19.80
C LEU A 78 8.00 -25.71 20.12
N ILE A 79 6.80 -25.71 20.69
CA ILE A 79 6.02 -26.93 20.94
C ILE A 79 4.88 -27.07 19.95
N TYR A 80 4.49 -28.28 19.62
CA TYR A 80 3.26 -28.56 18.87
C TYR A 80 2.32 -29.38 19.74
N LEU A 81 1.03 -29.12 19.64
CA LEU A 81 -0.01 -29.75 20.48
C LEU A 81 -0.74 -30.90 19.76
N THR A 82 -0.43 -31.11 18.48
CA THR A 82 -1.11 -32.08 17.61
C THR A 82 -0.10 -33.12 17.11
N PRO A 83 -0.49 -34.39 16.93
CA PRO A 83 0.43 -35.45 16.47
C PRO A 83 1.00 -35.18 15.07
N GLY A 84 0.26 -34.45 14.23
CA GLY A 84 0.70 -34.01 12.90
C GLY A 84 1.36 -32.63 12.86
N GLY A 85 1.54 -31.96 14.00
CA GLY A 85 1.94 -30.55 14.06
C GLY A 85 3.31 -30.28 13.42
N GLY A 86 4.30 -31.14 13.67
CA GLY A 86 5.62 -31.02 13.04
C GLY A 86 5.59 -31.15 11.52
N PHE A 87 4.79 -32.07 10.99
CA PHE A 87 4.59 -32.22 9.54
C PHE A 87 3.91 -30.98 8.93
N SER A 88 2.80 -30.53 9.54
CA SER A 88 2.09 -29.33 9.10
C SER A 88 2.96 -28.08 9.17
N PHE A 89 3.80 -27.95 10.20
CA PHE A 89 4.74 -26.85 10.34
C PHE A 89 5.72 -26.80 9.17
N ILE A 90 6.43 -27.90 8.89
CA ILE A 90 7.42 -27.97 7.80
C ILE A 90 6.75 -27.70 6.45
N PHE A 91 5.61 -28.32 6.17
CA PHE A 91 4.90 -28.13 4.91
C PHE A 91 4.47 -26.66 4.73
N THR A 92 3.93 -26.06 5.78
CA THR A 92 3.49 -24.67 5.80
C THR A 92 4.67 -23.71 5.61
N VAL A 93 5.83 -23.98 6.23
CA VAL A 93 7.08 -23.22 5.99
C VAL A 93 7.46 -23.21 4.51
N CYS A 94 7.46 -24.39 3.87
CA CYS A 94 7.83 -24.52 2.46
C CYS A 94 6.81 -23.83 1.55
N LEU A 95 5.52 -23.92 1.87
CA LEU A 95 4.44 -23.26 1.14
C LEU A 95 4.60 -21.73 1.19
N TYR A 96 4.87 -21.17 2.36
CA TYR A 96 5.05 -19.72 2.51
C TYR A 96 6.34 -19.21 1.90
N PHE A 97 7.41 -19.99 1.96
CA PHE A 97 8.61 -19.70 1.18
C PHE A 97 8.29 -19.62 -0.32
N GLY A 98 7.57 -20.61 -0.86
CA GLY A 98 7.13 -20.60 -2.25
C GLY A 98 6.26 -19.39 -2.58
N ALA A 99 5.31 -19.04 -1.70
CA ALA A 99 4.48 -17.85 -1.84
C ALA A 99 5.30 -16.55 -1.89
N LEU A 100 6.32 -16.41 -1.02
CA LEU A 100 7.23 -15.27 -1.00
C LEU A 100 8.01 -15.14 -2.33
N VAL A 101 8.57 -16.25 -2.82
CA VAL A 101 9.33 -16.29 -4.07
C VAL A 101 8.43 -16.04 -5.29
N THR A 102 7.14 -16.37 -5.18
CA THR A 102 6.16 -16.22 -6.26
C THR A 102 5.64 -14.78 -6.41
N ILE A 103 5.88 -13.88 -5.45
CA ILE A 103 5.47 -12.46 -5.52
C ILE A 103 5.82 -11.76 -6.85
N PRO A 104 7.06 -11.79 -7.37
CA PRO A 104 7.40 -11.18 -8.65
C PRO A 104 6.63 -11.79 -9.85
N VAL A 105 6.32 -13.09 -9.78
CA VAL A 105 5.51 -13.79 -10.79
C VAL A 105 4.06 -13.29 -10.74
N ILE A 106 3.51 -13.08 -9.55
CA ILE A 106 2.18 -12.47 -9.37
C ILE A 106 2.15 -11.08 -10.00
N VAL A 107 3.12 -10.23 -9.69
CA VAL A 107 3.22 -8.87 -10.24
C VAL A 107 3.31 -8.89 -11.77
N TYR A 108 4.12 -9.79 -12.34
CA TYR A 108 4.20 -9.98 -13.79
C TYR A 108 2.84 -10.32 -14.41
N HIS A 109 2.11 -11.27 -13.82
CA HIS A 109 0.81 -11.69 -14.34
C HIS A 109 -0.28 -10.64 -14.14
N ILE A 110 -0.27 -9.90 -13.03
CA ILE A 110 -1.15 -8.73 -12.81
C ILE A 110 -0.88 -7.70 -13.91
N TYR A 111 0.38 -7.32 -14.13
CA TYR A 111 0.72 -6.36 -15.16
C TYR A 111 0.28 -6.82 -16.54
N ARG A 112 0.53 -8.11 -16.87
CA ARG A 112 0.19 -8.65 -18.18
C ARG A 112 -1.32 -8.75 -18.41
N PHE A 113 -2.09 -8.97 -17.37
CA PHE A 113 -3.55 -8.90 -17.40
C PHE A 113 -4.07 -7.46 -17.61
N LEU A 114 -3.35 -6.45 -17.09
CA LEU A 114 -3.65 -5.04 -17.34
C LEU A 114 -3.15 -4.55 -18.71
N GLN A 115 -2.23 -5.28 -19.36
CA GLN A 115 -1.59 -4.90 -20.62
C GLN A 115 -2.57 -4.49 -21.75
N PRO A 116 -3.72 -5.17 -21.96
CA PRO A 116 -4.69 -4.76 -22.99
C PRO A 116 -5.17 -3.32 -22.82
N VAL A 117 -5.25 -2.83 -21.57
CA VAL A 117 -5.65 -1.44 -21.25
C VAL A 117 -4.48 -0.46 -21.43
N LEU A 118 -3.25 -0.91 -21.15
CA LEU A 118 -2.02 -0.11 -21.19
C LEU A 118 -1.46 0.11 -22.60
N GLY A 119 -1.82 -0.75 -23.56
CA GLY A 119 -1.26 -0.75 -24.91
C GLY A 119 0.07 -1.49 -25.02
N GLN A 120 0.77 -1.28 -26.13
CA GLN A 120 2.01 -2.01 -26.42
C GLN A 120 3.13 -1.57 -25.47
N THR A 121 3.66 -2.54 -24.74
CA THR A 121 4.75 -2.33 -23.78
C THR A 121 6.03 -2.98 -24.29
N SER A 122 7.15 -2.30 -24.11
CA SER A 122 8.46 -2.86 -24.46
C SER A 122 8.85 -4.02 -23.55
N LYS A 123 9.48 -5.06 -24.11
CA LYS A 123 10.02 -6.19 -23.33
C LYS A 123 10.96 -5.73 -22.20
N LYS A 124 11.75 -4.68 -22.45
CA LYS A 124 12.68 -4.08 -21.48
C LYS A 124 11.96 -3.53 -20.25
N PHE A 125 10.80 -2.91 -20.43
CA PHE A 125 9.99 -2.40 -19.32
C PHE A 125 9.50 -3.53 -18.42
N ILE A 126 8.98 -4.62 -19.01
CA ILE A 126 8.50 -5.79 -18.26
C ILE A 126 9.65 -6.42 -17.45
N ILE A 127 10.83 -6.57 -18.05
CA ILE A 127 12.01 -7.11 -17.35
C ILE A 127 12.39 -6.22 -16.16
N SER A 128 12.44 -4.89 -16.38
CA SER A 128 12.74 -3.94 -15.31
C SER A 128 11.69 -3.97 -14.18
N LEU A 129 10.42 -4.15 -14.53
CA LEU A 129 9.31 -4.25 -13.57
C LEU A 129 9.47 -5.49 -12.68
N VAL A 130 9.75 -6.65 -13.28
CA VAL A 130 9.94 -7.90 -12.55
C VAL A 130 11.17 -7.82 -11.65
N LEU A 131 12.29 -7.30 -12.16
CA LEU A 131 13.52 -7.14 -11.38
C LEU A 131 13.31 -6.21 -10.17
N LEU A 132 12.60 -5.10 -10.37
CA LEU A 132 12.24 -4.18 -9.30
C LEU A 132 11.34 -4.87 -8.28
N SER A 133 10.33 -5.63 -8.72
CA SER A 133 9.43 -6.39 -7.85
C SER A 133 10.19 -7.40 -6.99
N THR A 134 11.12 -8.16 -7.57
CA THR A 134 11.98 -9.11 -6.84
C THR A 134 12.82 -8.40 -5.79
N THR A 135 13.46 -7.28 -6.16
CA THR A 135 14.29 -6.49 -5.23
C THR A 135 13.45 -5.94 -4.06
N LEU A 136 12.25 -5.47 -4.36
CA LEU A 136 11.35 -4.89 -3.37
C LEU A 136 10.73 -5.95 -2.46
N ALA A 137 10.41 -7.13 -2.99
CA ALA A 137 9.96 -8.28 -2.20
C ALA A 137 11.06 -8.75 -1.24
N ALA A 138 12.29 -8.86 -1.74
CA ALA A 138 13.46 -9.21 -0.93
C ALA A 138 13.70 -8.16 0.16
N ALA A 139 13.66 -6.86 -0.17
CA ALA A 139 13.80 -5.78 0.81
C ALA A 139 12.70 -5.83 1.88
N GLY A 140 11.45 -6.09 1.49
CA GLY A 140 10.34 -6.24 2.43
C GLY A 140 10.48 -7.46 3.33
N ALA A 141 10.92 -8.60 2.79
CA ALA A 141 11.20 -9.80 3.57
C ALA A 141 12.36 -9.59 4.56
N ILE A 142 13.47 -8.98 4.12
CA ILE A 142 14.61 -8.65 4.96
C ILE A 142 14.20 -7.68 6.07
N PHE A 143 13.44 -6.64 5.74
CA PHE A 143 12.92 -5.69 6.71
C PHE A 143 12.01 -6.38 7.73
N GLY A 144 11.10 -7.24 7.27
CA GLY A 144 10.23 -8.01 8.14
C GLY A 144 11.00 -8.92 9.10
N TYR A 145 12.02 -9.60 8.60
CA TYR A 145 12.84 -10.51 9.38
C TYR A 145 13.77 -9.82 10.38
N MET A 146 14.50 -8.79 9.94
CA MET A 146 15.55 -8.17 10.76
C MET A 146 15.03 -7.07 11.68
N VAL A 147 13.94 -6.41 11.33
CA VAL A 147 13.43 -5.25 12.07
C VAL A 147 12.10 -5.58 12.72
N ALA A 148 11.10 -5.99 11.94
CA ALA A 148 9.74 -6.05 12.42
C ALA A 148 9.49 -7.22 13.38
N ILE A 149 9.96 -8.43 13.05
CA ILE A 149 9.83 -9.61 13.92
C ILE A 149 10.53 -9.41 15.28
N PRO A 150 11.82 -9.03 15.35
CA PRO A 150 12.51 -8.82 16.61
C PRO A 150 11.88 -7.72 17.47
N ALA A 151 11.44 -6.61 16.84
CA ALA A 151 10.75 -5.54 17.55
C ALA A 151 9.45 -6.04 18.18
N ALA A 152 8.67 -6.83 17.45
CA ALA A 152 7.42 -7.38 17.94
C ALA A 152 7.62 -8.46 19.02
N ILE A 153 8.61 -9.37 18.89
CA ILE A 153 8.93 -10.36 19.94
C ILE A 153 9.45 -9.66 21.21
N SER A 154 10.35 -8.69 21.07
CA SER A 154 10.86 -7.92 22.21
C SER A 154 9.75 -7.16 22.92
N PHE A 155 8.80 -6.61 22.17
CA PHE A 155 7.62 -5.98 22.75
C PHE A 155 6.73 -7.00 23.49
N LEU A 156 6.39 -8.13 22.87
CA LEU A 156 5.50 -9.14 23.48
C LEU A 156 6.09 -9.73 24.77
N THR A 157 7.39 -9.97 24.80
CA THR A 157 8.11 -10.48 25.98
C THR A 157 8.19 -9.44 27.10
N THR A 158 8.50 -8.18 26.77
CA THR A 158 8.56 -7.09 27.76
C THR A 158 7.18 -6.76 28.33
N PHE A 159 6.13 -6.87 27.50
CA PHE A 159 4.75 -6.57 27.92
C PHE A 159 4.18 -7.59 28.92
N ALA A 160 4.55 -8.87 28.78
CA ALA A 160 4.12 -9.92 29.70
C ALA A 160 4.72 -9.75 31.12
N GLY A 161 5.90 -9.12 31.21
CA GLY A 161 6.67 -8.98 32.45
C GLY A 161 7.12 -10.33 33.03
N ASP A 162 7.67 -10.32 34.24
CA ASP A 162 8.21 -11.52 34.89
C ASP A 162 7.11 -12.50 35.38
N ALA A 163 5.84 -12.13 35.27
CA ALA A 163 4.72 -12.89 35.80
C ALA A 163 4.33 -14.11 34.93
N VAL A 164 4.71 -14.13 33.66
CA VAL A 164 4.31 -15.17 32.69
C VAL A 164 5.52 -15.66 31.91
N THR A 165 5.82 -16.96 32.01
CA THR A 165 6.82 -17.60 31.16
C THR A 165 6.23 -17.88 29.77
N PRO A 166 6.81 -17.38 28.68
CA PRO A 166 6.30 -17.63 27.35
C PRO A 166 6.45 -19.11 26.97
N SER A 167 5.40 -19.70 26.40
CA SER A 167 5.42 -21.03 25.79
C SER A 167 4.77 -20.91 24.43
N LEU A 168 5.59 -20.79 23.38
CA LEU A 168 5.10 -20.56 22.02
C LEU A 168 4.84 -21.88 21.31
N THR A 169 3.64 -21.98 20.71
CA THR A 169 3.35 -23.07 19.81
C THR A 169 3.95 -22.80 18.43
N ALA A 170 4.41 -23.86 17.76
CA ALA A 170 5.01 -23.77 16.42
C ALA A 170 4.04 -23.14 15.41
N GLU A 171 2.75 -23.47 15.49
CA GLU A 171 1.71 -22.95 14.61
C GLU A 171 1.48 -21.44 14.81
N SER A 172 1.38 -20.99 16.08
CA SER A 172 1.16 -19.57 16.40
C SER A 172 2.37 -18.72 16.01
N TYR A 173 3.58 -19.18 16.33
CA TYR A 173 4.81 -18.50 15.95
C TYR A 173 4.97 -18.43 14.42
N LEU A 174 4.72 -19.54 13.71
CA LEU A 174 4.82 -19.55 12.26
C LEU A 174 3.81 -18.60 11.62
N GLY A 175 2.55 -18.60 12.08
CA GLY A 175 1.53 -17.68 11.60
C GLY A 175 1.94 -16.21 11.80
N PHE A 176 2.52 -15.89 12.95
CA PHE A 176 3.08 -14.57 13.24
C PHE A 176 4.22 -14.21 12.29
N VAL A 177 5.26 -15.06 12.17
CA VAL A 177 6.41 -14.82 11.28
C VAL A 177 5.96 -14.63 9.83
N VAL A 178 5.04 -15.47 9.36
CA VAL A 178 4.52 -15.41 7.99
C VAL A 178 3.73 -14.14 7.75
N ALA A 179 2.86 -13.74 8.68
CA ALA A 179 2.12 -12.49 8.56
C ALA A 179 3.07 -11.29 8.38
N TYR A 180 4.19 -11.26 9.09
CA TYR A 180 5.20 -10.23 8.94
C TYR A 180 5.99 -10.37 7.63
N LEU A 181 6.55 -11.54 7.30
CA LEU A 181 7.37 -11.71 6.10
C LEU A 181 6.57 -11.54 4.81
N LEU A 182 5.48 -12.28 4.64
CA LEU A 182 4.63 -12.18 3.45
C LEU A 182 3.89 -10.84 3.42
N GLY A 183 3.36 -10.39 4.55
CA GLY A 183 2.62 -9.12 4.64
C GLY A 183 3.49 -7.93 4.28
N LEU A 184 4.71 -7.85 4.82
CA LEU A 184 5.64 -6.76 4.48
C LEU A 184 6.21 -6.91 3.08
N ALA A 185 6.54 -8.12 2.61
CA ALA A 185 6.97 -8.29 1.22
C ALA A 185 5.89 -7.88 0.20
N ALA A 186 4.61 -8.16 0.49
CA ALA A 186 3.48 -7.72 -0.31
C ALA A 186 3.24 -6.20 -0.17
N LEU A 187 3.34 -5.64 1.03
CA LEU A 187 3.23 -4.21 1.28
C LEU A 187 4.31 -3.44 0.51
N PHE A 188 5.53 -3.97 0.48
CA PHE A 188 6.61 -3.40 -0.30
C PHE A 188 6.31 -3.39 -1.81
N GLN A 189 5.35 -4.16 -2.33
CA GLN A 189 4.93 -4.03 -3.74
C GLN A 189 4.04 -2.81 -4.02
N LEU A 190 3.51 -2.13 -3.00
CA LEU A 190 2.68 -0.94 -3.17
C LEU A 190 3.29 0.18 -4.04
N PRO A 191 4.59 0.55 -3.92
CA PRO A 191 5.22 1.55 -4.78
C PRO A 191 5.15 1.16 -6.26
N LEU A 192 5.33 -0.13 -6.54
CA LEU A 192 5.30 -0.68 -7.88
C LEU A 192 3.87 -0.72 -8.42
N LEU A 193 2.89 -1.06 -7.60
CA LEU A 193 1.47 -0.97 -7.95
C LEU A 193 1.06 0.48 -8.26
N LEU A 194 1.46 1.45 -7.44
CA LEU A 194 1.22 2.88 -7.70
C LEU A 194 1.85 3.33 -9.02
N PHE A 195 3.06 2.85 -9.32
CA PHE A 195 3.73 3.12 -10.58
C PHE A 195 2.98 2.52 -11.79
N ILE A 196 2.50 1.27 -11.68
CA ILE A 196 1.67 0.65 -12.72
C ILE A 196 0.37 1.45 -12.90
N PHE A 197 -0.32 1.82 -11.82
CA PHE A 197 -1.56 2.59 -11.91
C PHE A 197 -1.36 3.95 -12.56
N ASP A 198 -0.27 4.65 -12.21
CA ASP A 198 0.07 5.92 -12.87
C ASP A 198 0.35 5.74 -14.36
N HIS A 199 0.84 4.56 -14.75
CA HIS A 199 1.05 4.23 -16.15
C HIS A 199 -0.25 3.95 -16.92
N VAL A 200 -1.21 3.27 -16.30
CA VAL A 200 -2.55 3.04 -16.89
C VAL A 200 -3.33 4.34 -16.99
N ARG A 201 -3.43 5.06 -15.87
CA ARG A 201 -4.18 6.30 -15.73
C ARG A 201 -3.37 7.26 -14.87
N PRO A 202 -2.72 8.26 -15.49
CA PRO A 202 -1.93 9.24 -14.76
C PRO A 202 -2.75 9.94 -13.68
N PHE A 203 -2.25 9.92 -12.45
CA PHE A 203 -2.88 10.65 -11.34
C PHE A 203 -2.92 12.17 -11.60
N PRO A 204 -3.96 12.91 -11.16
CA PRO A 204 -3.95 14.35 -11.26
C PRO A 204 -2.78 14.98 -10.49
N PRO A 205 -2.29 16.17 -10.88
CA PRO A 205 -1.24 16.87 -10.14
C PRO A 205 -1.63 17.04 -8.66
N GLY A 206 -0.76 16.62 -7.74
CA GLY A 206 -1.01 16.72 -6.31
C GLY A 206 -1.90 15.64 -5.69
N ALA A 207 -2.48 14.71 -6.48
CA ALA A 207 -3.38 13.67 -5.94
C ALA A 207 -2.69 12.70 -4.96
N LEU A 208 -1.43 12.36 -5.21
CA LEU A 208 -0.62 11.54 -4.29
C LEU A 208 -0.34 12.32 -2.99
N LEU A 209 -0.07 13.62 -3.06
CA LEU A 209 0.18 14.44 -1.88
C LEU A 209 -1.08 14.64 -1.04
N SER A 210 -2.24 14.86 -1.69
CA SER A 210 -3.51 15.00 -0.97
C SER A 210 -4.00 13.68 -0.37
N SER A 211 -3.60 12.54 -0.94
CA SER A 211 -3.95 11.21 -0.43
C SER A 211 -3.09 10.76 0.74
N GLN A 212 -1.94 11.39 0.98
CA GLN A 212 -1.02 11.04 2.06
C GLN A 212 -1.70 11.02 3.44
N ARG A 213 -2.63 11.95 3.71
CA ARG A 213 -3.37 11.99 4.98
C ARG A 213 -4.17 10.71 5.23
N PHE A 214 -4.75 10.12 4.18
CA PHE A 214 -5.51 8.87 4.29
C PHE A 214 -4.58 7.68 4.50
N VAL A 215 -3.40 7.70 3.87
CA VAL A 215 -2.39 6.66 4.08
C VAL A 215 -1.83 6.69 5.50
N ILE A 216 -1.55 7.88 6.04
CA ILE A 216 -1.09 8.01 7.43
C ILE A 216 -2.14 7.46 8.40
N VAL A 217 -3.41 7.86 8.24
CA VAL A 217 -4.50 7.35 9.09
C VAL A 217 -4.66 5.84 8.92
N GLY A 218 -4.66 5.33 7.69
CA GLY A 218 -4.76 3.90 7.41
C GLY A 218 -3.59 3.10 7.98
N ALA A 219 -2.37 3.64 7.92
CA ALA A 219 -1.17 3.02 8.50
C ALA A 219 -1.24 2.94 10.03
N VAL A 220 -1.73 4.00 10.68
CA VAL A 220 -1.92 4.01 12.14
C VAL A 220 -3.03 3.05 12.56
N ILE A 221 -4.14 2.99 11.81
CA ILE A 221 -5.22 2.01 12.06
C ILE A 221 -4.69 0.58 11.89
N ALA A 222 -3.95 0.31 10.81
CA ALA A 222 -3.35 -1.00 10.58
C ALA A 222 -2.36 -1.36 11.69
N ALA A 223 -1.52 -0.41 12.12
CA ALA A 223 -0.64 -0.60 13.26
C ALA A 223 -1.44 -0.95 14.53
N ALA A 224 -2.50 -0.20 14.85
CA ALA A 224 -3.34 -0.48 16.02
C ALA A 224 -4.07 -1.84 15.96
N LEU A 225 -4.34 -2.39 14.77
CA LEU A 225 -4.91 -3.74 14.62
C LEU A 225 -3.85 -4.83 14.81
N ILE A 226 -2.60 -4.58 14.40
CA ILE A 226 -1.49 -5.53 14.49
C ILE A 226 -0.88 -5.53 15.91
N THR A 227 -0.71 -4.33 16.49
CA THR A 227 -0.20 -4.14 17.85
C THR A 227 -1.38 -3.88 18.78
N PRO A 228 -1.73 -4.82 19.67
CA PRO A 228 -2.86 -4.64 20.58
C PRO A 228 -2.62 -3.56 21.65
N THR A 229 -1.42 -2.98 21.70
CA THR A 229 -1.07 -1.89 22.62
C THR A 229 -1.30 -0.50 22.00
N PRO A 230 -1.99 0.39 22.72
CA PRO A 230 -2.15 1.79 22.33
C PRO A 230 -0.90 2.63 22.68
N ASP A 231 0.30 2.15 22.36
CA ASP A 231 1.56 2.87 22.54
C ASP A 231 1.98 3.55 21.23
N VAL A 232 2.17 4.87 21.27
CA VAL A 232 2.56 5.69 20.12
C VAL A 232 3.90 5.24 19.52
N ILE A 233 4.88 4.86 20.33
CA ILE A 233 6.22 4.48 19.85
C ILE A 233 6.12 3.18 19.06
N ASN A 234 5.49 2.15 19.63
CA ASN A 234 5.30 0.87 18.94
C ASN A 234 4.38 0.98 17.72
N GLN A 235 3.34 1.81 17.80
CA GLN A 235 2.51 2.09 16.64
C GLN A 235 3.30 2.77 15.52
N MET A 236 4.21 3.69 15.83
CA MET A 236 5.07 4.34 14.82
C MET A 236 6.12 3.40 14.23
N ILE A 237 6.60 2.41 14.98
CA ILE A 237 7.51 1.37 14.44
C ILE A 237 6.81 0.56 13.34
N VAL A 238 5.51 0.31 13.47
CA VAL A 238 4.71 -0.43 12.47
C VAL A 238 4.16 0.50 11.36
N ALA A 239 3.65 1.67 11.72
CA ALA A 239 3.06 2.62 10.77
C ALA A 239 4.13 3.33 9.90
N GLY A 240 5.30 3.61 10.47
CA GLY A 240 6.41 4.31 9.81
C GLY A 240 6.83 3.65 8.49
N PRO A 241 7.10 2.33 8.45
CA PRO A 241 7.41 1.61 7.23
C PRO A 241 6.31 1.71 6.17
N ILE A 242 5.03 1.60 6.55
CA ILE A 242 3.90 1.73 5.62
C ILE A 242 3.89 3.10 4.96
N ILE A 243 4.05 4.17 5.77
CA ILE A 243 4.09 5.55 5.29
C ILE A 243 5.32 5.76 4.39
N ALA A 244 6.49 5.25 4.78
CA ALA A 244 7.72 5.38 4.01
C ALA A 244 7.61 4.71 2.63
N ILE A 245 7.04 3.50 2.56
CA ILE A 245 6.79 2.78 1.31
C ILE A 245 5.86 3.60 0.41
N TYR A 246 4.79 4.17 0.96
CA TYR A 246 3.90 5.04 0.17
C TYR A 246 4.64 6.23 -0.43
N GLN A 247 5.49 6.90 0.37
CA GLN A 247 6.27 8.04 -0.11
C GLN A 247 7.31 7.62 -1.17
N LEU A 248 7.89 6.43 -1.05
CA LEU A 248 8.75 5.87 -2.08
C LEU A 248 8.00 5.67 -3.40
N GLY A 249 6.75 5.19 -3.33
CA GLY A 249 5.87 5.07 -4.50
C GLY A 249 5.52 6.42 -5.13
N ALA A 250 5.13 7.40 -4.31
CA ALA A 250 4.85 8.76 -4.77
C ALA A 250 6.07 9.41 -5.42
N LEU A 251 7.27 9.19 -4.86
CA LEU A 251 8.53 9.65 -5.42
C LEU A 251 8.85 8.97 -6.76
N ALA A 252 8.66 7.65 -6.87
CA ALA A 252 8.88 6.91 -8.12
C ALA A 252 8.01 7.47 -9.26
N VAL A 253 6.73 7.74 -8.97
CA VAL A 253 5.81 8.40 -9.92
C VAL A 253 6.28 9.81 -10.29
N TYR A 254 6.71 10.61 -9.31
CA TYR A 254 7.20 11.97 -9.55
C TYR A 254 8.44 11.99 -10.47
N VAL A 255 9.41 11.11 -10.22
CA VAL A 255 10.65 11.01 -11.01
C VAL A 255 10.33 10.67 -12.47
N ARG A 256 9.41 9.72 -12.72
CA ARG A 256 8.97 9.37 -14.07
C ARG A 256 8.42 10.56 -14.83
N ARG A 257 7.45 11.28 -14.23
CA ARG A 257 6.80 12.46 -14.85
C ARG A 257 7.79 13.59 -15.14
N ARG A 258 8.80 13.76 -14.28
CA ARG A 258 9.86 14.74 -14.50
C ARG A 258 10.70 14.37 -15.71
N GLY A 259 10.96 13.09 -15.95
CA GLY A 259 11.62 12.58 -17.15
C GLY A 259 10.84 12.88 -18.43
N GLU A 260 9.54 12.58 -18.45
CA GLU A 260 8.65 12.82 -19.59
C GLU A 260 8.56 14.32 -19.95
N ARG A 261 8.41 15.19 -18.93
CA ARG A 261 8.40 16.66 -19.14
C ARG A 261 9.70 17.18 -19.75
N ARG A 262 10.85 16.61 -19.37
CA ARG A 262 12.15 16.99 -19.92
C ARG A 262 12.28 16.56 -21.39
N GLN A 263 11.83 15.36 -21.73
CA GLN A 263 11.82 14.89 -23.12
C GLN A 263 10.91 15.74 -24.00
N ASN A 264 9.69 16.03 -23.56
CA ASN A 264 8.75 16.89 -24.32
C ASN A 264 9.26 18.32 -24.47
N ARG A 265 9.97 18.87 -23.47
CA ARG A 265 10.59 20.20 -23.55
C ARG A 265 11.74 20.23 -24.56
N ASN A 266 12.55 19.19 -24.63
CA ASN A 266 13.66 19.10 -25.57
C ASN A 266 13.21 18.82 -27.03
N GLN A 267 12.01 18.29 -27.23
CA GLN A 267 11.41 18.04 -28.54
C GLN A 267 10.54 19.19 -29.06
N SER A 268 10.30 20.24 -28.27
CA SER A 268 9.68 21.46 -28.79
C SER A 268 10.65 22.09 -29.81
N PRO A 269 10.30 22.20 -31.10
CA PRO A 269 11.17 22.85 -32.06
C PRO A 269 11.38 24.27 -31.59
N VAL A 270 12.64 24.66 -31.40
CA VAL A 270 13.00 26.07 -31.49
C VAL A 270 12.70 26.44 -32.93
N THR A 271 11.50 26.95 -33.21
CA THR A 271 11.23 27.66 -34.45
C THR A 271 12.29 28.75 -34.51
N PRO A 272 13.24 28.72 -35.47
CA PRO A 272 14.17 29.82 -35.62
C PRO A 272 13.31 31.05 -35.88
N ALA A 273 13.53 32.10 -35.09
CA ALA A 273 12.92 33.42 -35.28
C ALA A 273 13.47 34.10 -36.55
N GLN A 274 13.45 33.40 -37.68
CA GLN A 274 13.97 33.83 -38.97
C GLN A 274 13.12 33.18 -40.07
N ALA A 275 11.96 33.77 -40.33
CA ALA A 275 11.23 33.63 -41.59
C ALA A 275 10.54 34.97 -41.86
N GLU A 276 11.25 35.75 -42.67
CA GLU A 276 10.85 36.86 -43.54
C GLU A 276 9.50 37.57 -43.34
N LEU A 277 9.61 38.89 -43.22
CA LEU A 277 8.58 39.90 -43.46
C LEU A 277 8.08 39.83 -44.91
N GLN A 278 7.19 38.89 -45.22
CA GLN A 278 6.55 38.86 -46.54
C GLN A 278 5.30 39.74 -46.55
N GLU A 279 5.51 40.95 -47.05
CA GLU A 279 4.53 41.99 -47.35
C GLU A 279 3.49 41.48 -48.38
N VAL A 280 2.21 41.44 -47.99
CA VAL A 280 1.09 41.11 -48.88
C VAL A 280 0.47 42.43 -49.37
N PRO A 281 0.54 42.78 -50.67
CA PRO A 281 -0.11 43.97 -51.18
C PRO A 281 -1.61 43.71 -51.34
N ILE A 282 -2.45 44.41 -50.57
CA ILE A 282 -3.89 44.49 -50.81
C ILE A 282 -4.13 45.65 -51.80
N PRO A 283 -4.85 45.46 -52.91
CA PRO A 283 -5.18 46.57 -53.81
C PRO A 283 -6.30 47.41 -53.20
N ILE A 284 -6.01 48.68 -52.90
CA ILE A 284 -7.00 49.66 -52.43
C ILE A 284 -7.54 50.43 -53.64
N PRO A 285 -8.86 50.45 -53.91
CA PRO A 285 -9.43 51.36 -54.90
C PRO A 285 -9.44 52.80 -54.36
N ALA A 286 -8.98 53.73 -55.20
CA ALA A 286 -8.90 55.15 -54.93
C ALA A 286 -10.29 55.82 -54.87
N SER A 287 -10.87 55.86 -53.67
CA SER A 287 -11.85 56.86 -53.22
C SER A 287 -12.02 56.55 -51.73
N VAL A 288 -11.73 57.42 -50.77
CA VAL A 288 -12.38 58.70 -50.53
C VAL A 288 -11.39 59.53 -49.69
N LEU A 289 -10.91 60.64 -50.23
CA LEU A 289 -10.13 61.62 -49.49
C LEU A 289 -11.03 62.85 -49.29
N SER A 290 -11.72 62.94 -48.16
CA SER A 290 -12.16 64.20 -47.55
C SER A 290 -13.08 63.92 -46.36
N THR A 291 -12.60 64.14 -45.14
CA THR A 291 -13.12 65.18 -44.23
C THR A 291 -12.52 65.04 -42.83
N THR A 292 -11.68 66.01 -42.53
CA THR A 292 -11.44 66.69 -41.25
C THR A 292 -12.02 66.14 -39.93
N SER A 293 -11.12 66.08 -38.96
CA SER A 293 -11.24 66.61 -37.60
C SER A 293 -11.60 65.65 -36.46
N SER A 294 -10.71 65.66 -35.45
CA SER A 294 -10.98 65.37 -34.03
C SER A 294 -11.27 63.88 -33.73
N VAL A 295 -10.86 63.24 -32.63
CA VAL A 295 -10.38 63.71 -31.34
C VAL A 295 -9.81 62.49 -30.59
N VAL A 296 -8.77 62.74 -29.79
CA VAL A 296 -8.37 62.04 -28.56
C VAL A 296 -7.71 60.66 -28.64
N ALA A 297 -6.46 60.69 -28.19
CA ALA A 297 -5.53 59.60 -28.00
C ALA A 297 -5.69 58.87 -26.65
N LYS A 298 -5.41 57.57 -26.67
CA LYS A 298 -4.71 56.79 -25.64
C LYS A 298 -4.24 55.48 -26.33
N PRO A 299 -3.33 54.67 -25.76
CA PRO A 299 -2.46 54.84 -24.60
C PRO A 299 -1.00 54.43 -24.91
N GLN A 300 -0.05 54.69 -24.00
CA GLN A 300 1.07 53.78 -23.66
C GLN A 300 1.90 54.36 -22.49
N THR A 301 1.90 53.65 -21.36
CA THR A 301 3.06 52.92 -20.79
C THR A 301 4.25 53.79 -20.42
N SER A 302 4.60 53.78 -19.13
CA SER A 302 5.99 53.95 -18.73
C SER A 302 6.31 53.03 -17.56
N LYS A 303 7.38 52.26 -17.79
CA LYS A 303 8.12 51.40 -16.86
C LYS A 303 8.61 52.17 -15.63
N LYS A 304 9.13 51.36 -14.68
CA LYS A 304 10.06 51.64 -13.57
C LYS A 304 9.34 51.79 -12.22
N VAL A 305 9.84 51.29 -11.09
CA VAL A 305 11.14 50.72 -10.72
C VAL A 305 11.00 50.12 -9.30
N GLN A 306 11.94 49.24 -8.95
CA GLN A 306 12.44 48.84 -7.61
C GLN A 306 11.54 49.13 -6.38
N ALA A 307 11.14 48.08 -5.68
CA ALA A 307 11.80 47.61 -4.47
C ALA A 307 11.85 48.67 -3.35
N HIS A 308 11.04 48.46 -2.30
CA HIS A 308 11.45 48.63 -0.91
C HIS A 308 10.46 47.88 -0.02
N ARG A 309 10.98 46.89 0.71
CA ARG A 309 10.35 46.27 1.87
C ARG A 309 11.05 46.87 3.09
N ALA A 310 10.31 47.63 3.88
CA ALA A 310 10.64 48.06 5.25
C ALA A 310 9.28 48.14 5.98
N VAL A 311 9.01 47.24 6.93
CA VAL A 311 9.36 47.31 8.37
C VAL A 311 8.27 48.04 9.17
N ASP A 312 7.75 47.29 10.15
CA ASP A 312 7.08 47.64 11.40
C ASP A 312 5.77 48.42 11.42
N GLY A 313 4.89 47.96 12.32
CA GLY A 313 3.65 48.68 12.63
C GLY A 313 2.70 47.88 13.52
N PHE A 314 3.14 47.56 14.74
CA PHE A 314 2.28 47.14 15.83
C PHE A 314 1.22 48.23 16.09
N SER A 315 -0.06 47.86 16.24
CA SER A 315 -1.06 48.70 16.91
C SER A 315 -2.19 47.86 17.46
N ALA A 316 -2.29 47.92 18.78
CA ALA A 316 -3.29 47.30 19.62
C ALA A 316 -4.69 47.92 19.41
N THR A 317 -5.72 47.13 19.67
CA THR A 317 -6.90 47.66 20.37
C THR A 317 -7.50 46.58 21.26
N ARG A 318 -7.29 46.79 22.56
CA ARG A 318 -7.97 46.17 23.70
C ARG A 318 -9.09 47.13 24.10
N VAL A 319 -10.27 46.64 24.46
CA VAL A 319 -11.13 47.06 25.61
C VAL A 319 -12.26 46.01 25.71
N ARG A 320 -12.28 45.13 26.74
CA ARG A 320 -12.87 45.26 28.12
C ARG A 320 -14.40 44.99 28.09
N SER A 321 -15.12 44.29 28.96
CA SER A 321 -14.98 43.68 30.32
C SER A 321 -16.29 42.91 30.57
N ALA A 322 -16.31 41.63 30.98
CA ALA A 322 -16.44 41.09 32.36
C ALA A 322 -17.88 41.21 32.99
N PRO A 323 -18.18 40.60 34.16
CA PRO A 323 -18.45 39.17 34.41
C PRO A 323 -19.75 38.94 35.23
N SER A 324 -20.31 37.71 35.25
CA SER A 324 -21.39 37.35 36.21
C SER A 324 -21.28 35.91 36.72
N THR A 325 -21.02 35.83 38.02
CA THR A 325 -21.08 34.69 38.95
C THR A 325 -22.46 34.04 39.05
N VAL A 326 -22.55 32.70 39.10
CA VAL A 326 -23.64 31.98 39.79
C VAL A 326 -23.10 30.69 40.47
N ARG A 327 -23.61 30.48 41.68
CA ARG A 327 -23.20 29.57 42.77
C ARG A 327 -23.48 28.07 42.53
N LEU A 328 -22.69 27.25 43.24
CA LEU A 328 -22.91 25.82 43.56
C LEU A 328 -24.26 25.54 44.25
N PRO A 329 -24.67 24.26 44.25
CA PRO A 329 -24.93 23.63 45.54
C PRO A 329 -24.18 22.29 45.74
N GLN A 330 -23.68 22.14 46.96
CA GLN A 330 -23.24 20.87 47.59
C GLN A 330 -24.42 19.90 47.77
N ARG A 331 -24.16 18.60 47.59
CA ARG A 331 -24.69 17.44 48.36
C ARG A 331 -24.19 16.17 47.67
N SER A 332 -23.78 15.08 48.29
CA SER A 332 -23.51 14.68 49.68
C SER A 332 -22.95 13.26 49.57
N GLN A 333 -21.79 12.99 50.15
CA GLN A 333 -21.39 11.62 50.46
C GLN A 333 -22.32 11.04 51.54
N PRO A 334 -22.48 9.72 51.59
CA PRO A 334 -22.56 9.03 52.87
C PRO A 334 -21.46 7.96 52.96
N VAL A 335 -20.59 8.09 53.95
CA VAL A 335 -20.65 7.39 55.25
C VAL A 335 -19.77 6.13 55.23
N VAL A 336 -18.67 6.29 55.96
CA VAL A 336 -17.82 5.26 56.56
C VAL A 336 -18.68 4.23 57.29
N ALA A 337 -18.41 2.94 57.06
CA ALA A 337 -18.74 1.88 58.02
C ALA A 337 -17.45 1.16 58.41
N GLU A 338 -17.28 1.03 59.72
CA GLU A 338 -16.13 0.52 60.45
C GLU A 338 -15.81 -0.96 60.16
N ARG A 339 -14.55 -1.31 60.44
CA ARG A 339 -14.06 -2.70 60.56
C ARG A 339 -14.83 -3.44 61.68
N PRO A 340 -14.73 -4.78 61.71
CA PRO A 340 -13.87 -5.31 62.78
C PRO A 340 -12.87 -6.34 62.28
N ALA A 341 -11.75 -6.37 63.00
CA ALA A 341 -10.72 -7.38 62.93
C ALA A 341 -11.31 -8.76 63.31
N VAL A 342 -10.99 -9.77 62.52
CA VAL A 342 -11.09 -11.17 62.96
C VAL A 342 -9.67 -11.71 63.06
N SER A 343 -9.21 -11.73 64.31
CA SER A 343 -8.08 -12.52 64.79
C SER A 343 -8.51 -13.98 64.94
N VAL A 344 -7.92 -14.88 64.17
CA VAL A 344 -7.86 -16.33 64.45
C VAL A 344 -6.41 -16.72 64.19
N SER A 345 -5.54 -16.71 65.21
CA SER A 345 -5.28 -17.84 66.10
C SER A 345 -5.12 -19.17 65.35
N ALA A 346 -3.89 -19.47 64.93
CA ALA A 346 -3.47 -20.84 64.70
C ALA A 346 -2.11 -21.03 65.36
N ALA A 347 -2.18 -21.67 66.52
CA ALA A 347 -1.07 -22.21 67.28
C ALA A 347 -0.20 -23.14 66.40
N GLY A 348 1.09 -23.15 66.71
CA GLY A 348 2.09 -23.82 65.91
C GLY A 348 1.99 -25.33 65.90
N LEU A 349 2.73 -25.93 64.96
CA LEU A 349 3.27 -27.28 65.09
C LEU A 349 4.45 -27.44 64.12
N ARG A 350 5.62 -27.55 64.75
CA ARG A 350 6.77 -28.43 64.47
C ARG A 350 7.30 -28.58 63.03
N ARG A 351 8.60 -28.27 62.96
CA ARG A 351 9.62 -28.78 62.03
C ARG A 351 9.49 -30.30 61.80
N SER A 352 9.61 -30.72 60.54
CA SER A 352 10.19 -32.02 60.17
C SER A 352 10.97 -31.89 58.86
N THR A 353 12.26 -32.20 58.96
CA THR A 353 13.28 -32.37 57.93
C THR A 353 12.90 -33.40 56.85
N PRO A 354 13.37 -33.28 55.60
CA PRO A 354 13.25 -34.34 54.60
C PRO A 354 14.30 -35.44 54.83
N PRO A 355 14.00 -36.73 54.58
CA PRO A 355 15.02 -37.77 54.60
C PRO A 355 15.76 -37.81 53.25
N VAL A 356 17.09 -37.83 53.36
CA VAL A 356 18.04 -38.31 52.37
C VAL A 356 17.76 -39.79 52.09
N ARG A 357 17.70 -40.19 50.82
CA ARG A 357 17.88 -41.58 50.43
C ARG A 357 18.71 -41.67 49.15
N SER A 358 19.96 -42.08 49.33
CA SER A 358 20.81 -42.65 48.29
C SER A 358 20.28 -44.03 47.92
N ILE A 359 20.21 -44.34 46.63
CA ILE A 359 20.38 -45.71 46.14
C ILE A 359 21.24 -45.65 44.89
N ASP A 360 22.32 -46.41 44.97
CA ASP A 360 23.33 -46.66 43.97
C ASP A 360 22.79 -47.38 42.72
N GLY A 361 23.45 -47.11 41.61
CA GLY A 361 23.94 -48.15 40.70
C GLY A 361 22.93 -48.95 39.87
N PHE A 362 22.89 -48.66 38.57
CA PHE A 362 22.89 -49.72 37.56
C PHE A 362 23.51 -49.22 36.25
N LEU A 363 24.77 -49.62 36.02
CA LEU A 363 25.32 -49.81 34.68
C LEU A 363 24.88 -51.19 34.19
N VAL A 364 24.68 -51.34 32.88
CA VAL A 364 25.33 -52.35 32.01
C VAL A 364 24.53 -52.53 30.70
N SER A 365 25.30 -52.43 29.60
CA SER A 365 25.13 -52.95 28.23
C SER A 365 24.07 -52.38 27.30
#